data_AF-A0A1J3DG85-F1
#
_entry.id   AF-A0A1J3DG85-F1
#
_cell.length_a   1.000
_cell.length_b   1.000
_cell.length_c   1.000
_cell.angle_alpha   90.00
_cell.angle_beta   90.00
_cell.angle_gamma   90.00
#
_symmetry.space_group_name_H-M   'P 1'
#
loop_
_entity.id
_entity.type
_entity.pdbx_description
1 polymer ?
#
loop_
_entity_poly.entity_id
_entity_poly.type
_entity_poly.pdbx_seq_one_letter_code
_entity_poly.pdbx_strand_id
1 'polypeptide(L)'
;LRKKRFVLFLDDIWEKVDLVEIGVPFPTTQNGCKVAFTTRSQAVCAHMGVEEPMEVKCLEENDAFDLFHKIVGQKTLGSDPEIPELARKVAKKCCGLPLALNVVGETMSCKRTKQEWYHTIDVMTSYAIEFYSMKDKIFPLLKYSYDNLEGEQVKSCLLYCALFPEDDRIPKEKLIGLWICEGIIDGSEGIEKAENKGYEIIGSLVRASLLMEVGWYRTECVYMHDVVREMALWIATDLGIQKEAFIVRASVGLHEMPKVEDWNVVRRMSLMNNKIHHLSGSPECLELTTLLLRRANLANISSEFFKSM
;
A
#
# COMPACT_ATOMS: atom_id res chain seq x y z
N LEU A 1 -6.57 -2.50 33.73
CA LEU A 1 -5.09 -2.38 33.72
C LEU A 1 -4.47 -1.70 34.96
N ARG A 2 -5.24 -0.99 35.81
CA ARG A 2 -4.76 -0.09 36.89
C ARG A 2 -3.75 -0.61 37.93
N LYS A 3 -3.49 -1.92 38.03
CA LYS A 3 -2.53 -2.52 38.99
C LYS A 3 -1.45 -3.39 38.32
N LYS A 4 -1.38 -3.40 36.99
CA LYS A 4 -0.40 -4.20 36.24
C LYS A 4 0.55 -3.26 35.51
N ARG A 5 1.83 -3.63 35.48
CA ARG A 5 2.81 -3.00 34.61
C ARG A 5 2.61 -3.53 33.19
N PHE A 6 2.56 -2.64 32.21
CA PHE A 6 2.45 -3.01 30.79
C PHE A 6 3.14 -1.96 29.92
N VAL A 7 3.41 -2.36 28.68
CA VAL A 7 3.77 -1.45 27.60
C VAL A 7 2.67 -1.55 26.55
N LEU A 8 2.12 -0.42 26.15
CA LEU A 8 1.16 -0.31 25.06
C LEU A 8 1.85 0.32 23.86
N PHE A 9 1.73 -0.31 22.70
CA PHE A 9 2.19 0.23 21.43
C PHE A 9 0.96 0.64 20.63
N LEU A 10 0.88 1.91 20.24
CA LEU A 10 -0.14 2.43 19.34
C LEU A 10 0.54 2.73 18.00
N ASP A 11 0.31 1.88 17.02
CA ASP A 11 0.92 2.04 15.71
C ASP A 11 0.06 2.94 14.82
N ASP A 12 0.71 3.82 14.07
CA ASP A 12 0.15 4.69 13.04
C ASP A 12 -1.09 5.50 13.46
N ILE A 13 -0.94 6.34 14.50
CA ILE A 13 -2.04 7.20 14.96
C ILE A 13 -2.10 8.51 14.16
N TRP A 14 -3.31 8.87 13.72
CA TRP A 14 -3.59 10.06 12.90
C TRP A 14 -4.18 11.22 13.71
N GLU A 15 -4.70 10.93 14.90
CA GLU A 15 -5.31 11.91 15.80
C GLU A 15 -5.00 11.60 17.27
N LYS A 16 -5.38 12.51 18.16
CA LYS A 16 -5.16 12.34 19.60
C LYS A 16 -6.01 11.18 20.12
N VAL A 17 -5.37 10.25 20.81
CA VAL A 17 -6.05 9.15 21.50
C VAL A 17 -6.28 9.52 22.97
N ASP A 18 -7.54 9.53 23.41
CA ASP A 18 -7.86 9.63 24.83
C ASP A 18 -7.61 8.29 25.52
N LEU A 19 -6.45 8.19 26.18
CA LEU A 19 -6.05 6.98 26.90
C LEU A 19 -7.05 6.58 27.99
N VAL A 20 -7.67 7.56 28.67
CA VAL A 20 -8.61 7.28 29.77
C VAL A 20 -9.89 6.68 29.24
N GLU A 21 -10.39 7.20 28.11
CA GLU A 21 -11.58 6.68 27.43
C GLU A 21 -11.41 5.20 27.04
N ILE A 22 -10.24 4.83 26.52
CA ILE A 22 -9.91 3.42 26.18
C ILE A 22 -9.45 2.58 27.38
N GLY A 23 -9.57 3.11 28.61
CA GLY A 23 -9.28 2.39 29.86
C GLY A 23 -7.80 2.24 30.20
N VAL A 24 -6.93 3.00 29.54
CA VAL A 24 -5.48 3.05 29.74
C VAL A 24 -5.14 4.19 30.71
N PRO A 25 -4.57 3.90 31.90
CA PRO A 25 -4.12 4.97 32.79
C PRO A 25 -2.96 5.75 32.16
N PHE A 26 -2.87 7.06 32.43
CA PHE A 26 -1.72 7.85 32.02
C PHE A 26 -0.41 7.24 32.55
N PRO A 27 0.64 7.10 31.71
CA PRO A 27 1.94 6.60 32.13
C PRO A 27 2.53 7.42 33.28
N THR A 28 2.90 6.77 34.38
CA THR A 28 3.65 7.41 35.48
C THR A 28 4.72 6.46 36.00
N THR A 29 5.75 7.02 36.62
CA THR A 29 6.81 6.21 37.26
C THR A 29 6.25 5.24 38.30
N GLN A 30 5.18 5.63 39.00
CA GLN A 30 4.55 4.84 40.06
C GLN A 30 3.76 3.64 39.51
N ASN A 31 3.01 3.82 38.41
CA ASN A 31 2.25 2.72 37.82
C ASN A 31 3.10 1.83 36.91
N GLY A 32 4.29 2.29 36.53
CA GLY A 32 5.24 1.55 35.69
C GLY A 32 4.69 1.19 34.31
N CYS A 33 3.65 1.89 33.85
CA CYS A 33 3.05 1.74 32.54
C CYS A 33 3.83 2.60 31.53
N LYS A 34 3.97 2.11 30.31
CA LYS A 34 4.55 2.86 29.19
C LYS A 34 3.61 2.83 28.01
N VAL A 35 3.49 3.95 27.32
CA VAL A 35 2.83 4.04 26.02
C VAL A 35 3.87 4.53 25.03
N ALA A 36 4.06 3.77 23.96
CA ALA A 36 4.83 4.17 22.80
C ALA A 36 3.89 4.24 21.61
N PHE A 37 4.09 5.21 20.73
CA PHE A 37 3.28 5.34 19.53
C PHE A 37 4.10 5.82 18.35
N THR A 38 3.62 5.54 17.15
CA THR A 38 4.16 6.02 15.90
C THR A 38 3.12 6.91 15.21
N THR A 39 3.58 7.98 14.57
CA THR A 39 2.72 8.89 13.82
C THR A 39 3.57 9.62 12.79
N ARG A 40 2.94 10.02 11.68
CA ARG A 40 3.52 10.90 10.67
C ARG A 40 3.33 12.38 11.00
N SER A 41 2.62 12.71 12.08
CA SER A 41 2.23 14.07 12.44
C SER A 41 2.89 14.54 13.73
N GLN A 42 3.78 15.53 13.62
CA GLN A 42 4.36 16.20 14.79
C GLN A 42 3.29 16.86 15.66
N ALA A 43 2.20 17.34 15.04
CA ALA A 43 1.06 17.89 15.78
C ALA A 43 0.39 16.84 16.67
N VAL A 44 0.27 15.59 16.21
CA VAL A 44 -0.26 14.49 17.03
C VAL A 44 0.66 14.19 18.22
N CYS A 45 1.99 14.22 18.04
CA CYS A 45 2.93 14.12 19.17
C CYS A 45 2.65 15.17 20.25
N ALA A 46 2.49 16.44 19.84
CA ALA A 46 2.19 17.54 20.76
C ALA A 46 0.82 17.35 21.46
N HIS A 47 -0.22 16.96 20.71
CA HIS A 47 -1.55 16.69 21.28
C HIS A 47 -1.59 15.51 22.26
N MET A 48 -0.69 14.54 22.08
CA MET A 48 -0.47 13.42 22.99
C MET A 48 0.40 13.79 24.22
N GLY A 49 0.90 15.03 24.28
CA GLY A 49 1.72 15.54 25.39
C GLY A 49 3.17 15.10 25.35
N VAL A 50 3.71 14.76 24.17
CA VAL A 50 5.13 14.44 23.99
C VAL A 50 5.91 15.73 23.75
N GLU A 51 6.83 16.04 24.67
CA GLU A 51 7.71 17.22 24.57
C GLU A 51 8.90 16.97 23.64
N GLU A 52 9.49 15.78 23.69
CA GLU A 52 10.65 15.39 22.89
C GLU A 52 10.34 14.14 22.07
N PRO A 53 9.78 14.29 20.85
CA PRO A 53 9.49 13.15 20.00
C PRO A 53 10.79 12.54 19.44
N MET A 54 10.83 11.21 19.38
CA MET A 54 11.89 10.49 18.69
C MET A 54 11.61 10.54 17.18
N GLU A 55 12.28 11.44 16.48
CA GLU A 55 12.20 11.52 15.02
C GLU A 55 12.95 10.33 14.38
N VAL A 56 12.22 9.52 13.61
CA VAL A 56 12.81 8.44 12.80
C VAL A 56 13.36 9.07 11.52
N LYS A 57 14.69 9.23 11.48
CA LYS A 57 15.39 9.82 10.33
C LYS A 57 15.58 8.81 9.20
N CYS A 58 15.73 9.32 7.98
CA CYS A 58 16.20 8.53 6.85
C CYS A 58 17.57 7.90 7.15
N LEU A 59 17.87 6.77 6.50
CA LEU A 59 19.18 6.13 6.61
C LEU A 59 20.26 7.04 6.02
N GLU A 60 21.39 7.10 6.72
CA GLU A 60 22.60 7.76 6.23
C GLU A 60 23.14 7.02 5.00
N GLU A 61 23.95 7.69 4.18
CA GLU A 61 24.36 7.17 2.86
C GLU A 61 25.00 5.78 2.92
N ASN A 62 25.79 5.50 3.96
CA ASN A 62 26.43 4.19 4.14
C ASN A 62 25.42 3.11 4.56
N ASP A 63 24.57 3.37 5.56
CA ASP A 63 23.56 2.41 6.02
C ASP A 63 22.52 2.13 4.92
N ALA A 64 22.15 3.15 4.15
CA ALA A 64 21.28 3.04 2.99
C ALA A 64 21.90 2.15 1.90
N PHE A 65 23.19 2.36 1.62
CA PHE A 65 23.93 1.52 0.67
C PHE A 65 24.07 0.08 1.16
N ASP A 66 24.36 -0.14 2.43
CA ASP A 66 24.49 -1.47 3.01
C ASP A 66 23.18 -2.25 2.96
N LEU A 67 22.05 -1.59 3.26
CA LEU A 67 20.72 -2.15 3.07
C LEU A 67 20.47 -2.52 1.61
N PHE A 68 20.68 -1.58 0.69
CA PHE A 68 20.46 -1.78 -0.75
C PHE A 68 21.33 -2.92 -1.31
N HIS A 69 22.60 -2.94 -0.93
CA HIS A 69 23.54 -3.98 -1.31
C HIS A 69 23.07 -5.37 -0.84
N LYS A 70 22.55 -5.46 0.40
CA LYS A 70 22.00 -6.71 0.93
C LYS A 70 20.82 -7.22 0.12
N ILE A 71 19.92 -6.32 -0.30
CA ILE A 71 18.72 -6.66 -1.08
C ILE A 71 19.09 -7.10 -2.49
N VAL A 72 19.89 -6.30 -3.21
CA VAL A 72 20.29 -6.58 -4.60
C VAL A 72 21.05 -7.92 -4.72
N GLY A 73 21.83 -8.26 -3.70
CA GLY A 73 22.48 -9.55 -3.55
C GLY A 73 23.78 -9.69 -4.35
N GLN A 74 24.68 -10.54 -3.81
CA GLN A 74 26.05 -10.69 -4.32
C GLN A 74 26.14 -11.19 -5.76
N LYS A 75 25.19 -12.04 -6.18
CA LYS A 75 25.14 -12.55 -7.55
C LYS A 75 25.00 -11.42 -8.57
N THR A 76 24.31 -10.34 -8.21
CA THR A 76 24.05 -9.19 -9.09
C THR A 76 25.19 -8.20 -9.03
N LEU A 77 25.65 -7.93 -7.81
CA LEU A 77 26.73 -6.98 -7.58
C LEU A 77 28.05 -7.48 -8.17
N GLY A 78 28.25 -8.80 -8.22
CA GLY A 78 29.43 -9.42 -8.83
C GLY A 78 29.33 -9.71 -10.33
N SER A 79 28.25 -9.34 -11.02
CA SER A 79 28.10 -9.68 -12.45
C SER A 79 28.86 -8.75 -13.40
N ASP A 80 29.26 -7.55 -12.95
CA ASP A 80 30.13 -6.62 -13.68
C ASP A 80 30.90 -5.74 -12.68
N PRO A 81 32.20 -5.43 -12.88
CA PRO A 81 33.00 -4.61 -11.97
C PRO A 81 32.46 -3.21 -11.69
N GLU A 82 31.66 -2.64 -12.60
CA GLU A 82 31.10 -1.29 -12.49
C GLU A 82 29.78 -1.26 -11.68
N ILE A 83 29.09 -2.40 -11.55
CA ILE A 83 27.78 -2.48 -10.88
C ILE A 83 27.82 -2.00 -9.41
N PRO A 84 28.83 -2.31 -8.58
CA PRO A 84 28.86 -1.82 -7.20
C PRO A 84 28.82 -0.28 -7.10
N GLU A 85 29.49 0.43 -8.02
CA GLU A 85 29.44 1.89 -8.06
C GLU A 85 28.09 2.41 -8.56
N LEU A 86 27.50 1.75 -9.56
CA LEU A 86 26.16 2.09 -10.05
C LEU A 86 25.09 1.81 -8.97
N ALA A 87 25.25 0.75 -8.18
CA ALA A 87 24.39 0.42 -7.06
C ALA A 87 24.39 1.52 -6.00
N ARG A 88 25.54 2.12 -5.72
CA ARG A 88 25.63 3.29 -4.84
C ARG A 88 24.88 4.50 -5.40
N LYS A 89 24.97 4.75 -6.70
CA LYS A 89 24.22 5.84 -7.36
C LYS A 89 22.70 5.62 -7.28
N VAL A 90 22.23 4.39 -7.50
CA VAL A 90 20.81 4.04 -7.39
C VAL A 90 20.33 4.14 -5.94
N ALA A 91 21.09 3.61 -4.96
CA ALA A 91 20.76 3.73 -3.54
C ALA A 91 20.63 5.20 -3.10
N LYS A 92 21.54 6.07 -3.57
CA LYS A 92 21.49 7.51 -3.31
C LYS A 92 20.22 8.17 -3.85
N LYS A 93 19.71 7.74 -5.00
CA LYS A 93 18.43 8.21 -5.55
C LYS A 93 17.22 7.80 -4.72
N CYS A 94 17.35 6.80 -3.83
CA CYS A 94 16.30 6.40 -2.91
C CYS A 94 16.24 7.27 -1.63
N CYS A 95 17.12 8.26 -1.50
CA CYS A 95 17.10 9.28 -0.44
C CYS A 95 17.10 8.71 0.99
N GLY A 96 17.71 7.54 1.20
CA GLY A 96 17.78 6.89 2.52
C GLY A 96 16.44 6.33 3.03
N LEU A 97 15.40 6.28 2.19
CA LEU A 97 14.08 5.74 2.57
C LEU A 97 14.11 4.21 2.53
N PRO A 98 13.95 3.49 3.66
CA PRO A 98 14.05 2.03 3.69
C PRO A 98 13.09 1.32 2.73
N LEU A 99 11.85 1.81 2.61
CA LEU A 99 10.86 1.24 1.69
C LEU A 99 11.29 1.38 0.22
N ALA A 100 11.78 2.56 -0.18
CA ALA A 100 12.25 2.79 -1.55
C ALA A 100 13.50 1.94 -1.86
N LEU A 101 14.44 1.85 -0.91
CA LEU A 101 15.63 1.01 -1.03
C LEU A 101 15.25 -0.47 -1.21
N ASN A 102 14.24 -0.94 -0.47
CA ASN A 102 13.76 -2.32 -0.58
C ASN A 102 13.12 -2.60 -1.95
N VAL A 103 12.14 -1.79 -2.34
CA VAL A 103 11.36 -1.99 -3.57
C VAL A 103 12.23 -1.82 -4.82
N VAL A 104 13.07 -0.78 -4.87
CA VAL A 104 14.01 -0.58 -6.00
C VAL A 104 15.11 -1.63 -5.96
N GLY A 105 15.62 -2.00 -4.78
CA GLY A 105 16.66 -3.03 -4.62
C GLY A 105 16.22 -4.38 -5.18
N GLU A 106 15.00 -4.82 -4.87
CA GLU A 106 14.44 -6.06 -5.41
C GLU A 106 14.30 -6.01 -6.93
N THR A 107 13.84 -4.87 -7.48
CA THR A 107 13.77 -4.65 -8.93
C THR A 107 15.16 -4.73 -9.58
N MET A 108 16.19 -4.21 -8.90
CA MET A 108 17.56 -4.25 -9.38
C MET A 108 18.23 -5.62 -9.22
N SER A 109 17.72 -6.49 -8.34
CA SER A 109 18.29 -7.81 -8.06
C SER A 109 18.34 -8.73 -9.30
N CYS A 110 17.55 -8.46 -10.35
CA CYS A 110 17.57 -9.23 -11.59
C CYS A 110 18.44 -8.63 -12.71
N LYS A 111 18.90 -7.37 -12.59
CA LYS A 111 19.64 -6.62 -13.62
C LYS A 111 21.13 -6.95 -13.58
N ARG A 112 21.65 -7.65 -14.59
CA ARG A 112 23.01 -8.24 -14.58
C ARG A 112 24.04 -7.44 -15.37
N THR A 113 23.61 -6.52 -16.23
CA THR A 113 24.50 -5.79 -17.13
C THR A 113 24.58 -4.32 -16.72
N LYS A 114 25.76 -3.70 -16.84
CA LYS A 114 25.91 -2.27 -16.54
C LYS A 114 24.96 -1.37 -17.35
N GLN A 115 24.59 -1.75 -18.57
CA GLN A 115 23.64 -1.01 -19.40
C GLN A 115 22.24 -0.95 -18.77
N GLU A 116 21.77 -2.03 -18.15
CA GLU A 116 20.50 -2.02 -17.42
C GLU A 116 20.53 -1.08 -16.20
N TRP A 117 21.68 -1.01 -15.53
CA TRP A 117 21.89 -0.09 -14.40
C TRP A 117 21.96 1.37 -14.86
N TYR A 118 22.66 1.66 -15.94
CA TYR A 118 22.68 2.98 -16.56
C TYR A 118 21.29 3.43 -16.99
N HIS A 119 20.57 2.56 -17.71
CA HIS A 119 19.20 2.82 -18.12
C HIS A 119 18.29 3.14 -16.91
N THR A 120 18.45 2.40 -15.81
CA THR A 120 17.71 2.67 -14.56
C THR A 120 18.01 4.07 -14.01
N ILE A 121 19.28 4.47 -13.97
CA ILE A 121 19.67 5.80 -13.51
C ILE A 121 19.04 6.89 -14.38
N ASP A 122 19.00 6.70 -15.70
CA ASP A 122 18.39 7.63 -16.65
C ASP A 122 16.87 7.75 -16.39
N VAL A 123 16.16 6.62 -16.29
CA VAL A 123 14.71 6.59 -16.02
C VAL A 123 14.38 7.28 -14.68
N MET A 124 15.10 6.95 -13.61
CA MET A 124 14.88 7.58 -12.31
C MET A 124 15.20 9.09 -12.33
N THR A 125 16.14 9.52 -13.17
CA THR A 125 16.43 10.95 -13.35
C THR A 125 15.28 11.65 -14.08
N SER A 126 14.74 11.03 -15.14
CA SER A 126 13.57 11.56 -15.83
C SER A 126 12.35 11.68 -14.91
N TYR A 127 12.09 10.67 -14.07
CA TYR A 127 11.00 10.73 -13.08
C TYR A 127 11.19 11.83 -12.04
N ALA A 128 12.43 12.05 -11.57
CA ALA A 128 12.71 13.15 -10.65
C ALA A 128 12.42 14.53 -11.27
N ILE A 129 12.61 14.67 -12.59
CA ILE A 129 12.30 15.89 -13.34
C ILE A 129 10.79 16.02 -13.57
N GLU A 130 10.15 14.97 -14.09
CA GLU A 130 8.73 14.93 -14.40
C GLU A 130 7.86 15.20 -13.16
N PHE A 131 8.23 14.61 -12.02
CA PHE A 131 7.51 14.74 -10.75
C PHE A 131 8.18 15.71 -9.77
N TYR A 132 8.94 16.69 -10.28
CA TYR A 132 9.66 17.65 -9.44
C TYR A 132 8.74 18.52 -8.54
N SER A 133 7.51 18.78 -8.94
CA SER A 133 6.54 19.53 -8.12
C SER A 133 5.72 18.64 -7.17
N MET A 134 5.84 17.30 -7.28
CA MET A 134 5.09 16.38 -6.44
C MET A 134 5.57 16.43 -4.99
N LYS A 135 4.61 16.51 -4.06
CA LYS A 135 4.85 16.48 -2.61
C LYS A 135 5.43 15.13 -2.18
N ASP A 136 4.84 14.04 -2.67
CA ASP A 136 5.20 12.67 -2.30
C ASP A 136 6.32 12.14 -3.20
N LYS A 137 7.56 12.55 -2.89
CA LYS A 137 8.77 12.18 -3.64
C LYS A 137 9.07 10.68 -3.72
N ILE A 138 8.40 9.88 -2.88
CA ILE A 138 8.56 8.43 -2.87
C ILE A 138 7.75 7.74 -3.99
N PHE A 139 6.62 8.29 -4.43
CA PHE A 139 5.79 7.61 -5.45
C PHE A 139 6.51 7.39 -6.77
N PRO A 140 7.27 8.35 -7.33
CA PRO A 140 8.04 8.11 -8.54
C PRO A 140 9.10 6.99 -8.38
N LEU A 141 9.68 6.84 -7.18
CA LEU A 141 10.65 5.79 -6.89
C LEU A 141 10.00 4.41 -6.84
N LEU A 142 8.82 4.30 -6.22
CA LEU A 142 8.06 3.05 -6.17
C LEU A 142 7.46 2.72 -7.55
N LYS A 143 7.01 3.73 -8.29
CA LYS A 143 6.48 3.59 -9.65
C LYS A 143 7.49 2.93 -10.59
N TYR A 144 8.78 3.24 -10.47
CA TYR A 144 9.82 2.55 -11.24
C TYR A 144 9.75 1.02 -11.10
N SER A 145 9.48 0.52 -9.88
CA SER A 145 9.35 -0.92 -9.64
C SER A 145 8.04 -1.48 -10.20
N TYR A 146 6.96 -0.69 -10.16
CA TYR A 146 5.69 -1.02 -10.84
C TYR A 146 5.85 -1.12 -12.37
N ASP A 147 6.56 -0.18 -13.00
CA ASP A 147 6.73 -0.18 -14.45
C ASP A 147 7.59 -1.35 -14.95
N ASN A 148 8.48 -1.86 -14.08
CA ASN A 148 9.30 -3.06 -14.34
C ASN A 148 8.55 -4.38 -14.09
N LEU A 149 7.29 -4.37 -13.63
CA LEU A 149 6.49 -5.58 -13.53
C LEU A 149 6.17 -6.14 -14.92
N GLU A 150 6.41 -7.44 -15.10
CA GLU A 150 6.14 -8.15 -16.36
C GLU A 150 4.65 -8.49 -16.48
N GLY A 151 3.97 -7.86 -17.45
CA GLY A 151 2.60 -8.17 -17.83
C GLY A 151 1.55 -7.24 -17.22
N GLU A 152 0.63 -6.79 -18.07
CA GLU A 152 -0.45 -5.87 -17.68
C GLU A 152 -1.43 -6.50 -16.67
N GLN A 153 -1.55 -7.82 -16.65
CA GLN A 153 -2.33 -8.54 -15.63
C GLN A 153 -1.70 -8.39 -14.24
N VAL A 154 -0.38 -8.52 -14.11
CA VAL A 154 0.33 -8.36 -12.82
C VAL A 154 0.15 -6.94 -12.28
N LYS A 155 0.31 -5.95 -13.17
CA LYS A 155 0.07 -4.54 -12.85
C LYS A 155 -1.37 -4.29 -12.42
N SER A 156 -2.34 -4.77 -13.19
CA SER A 156 -3.77 -4.63 -12.88
C SER A 156 -4.13 -5.30 -11.55
N CYS A 157 -3.58 -6.47 -11.27
CA CYS A 157 -3.73 -7.17 -9.99
C CYS A 157 -3.20 -6.33 -8.81
N LEU A 158 -2.03 -5.69 -8.96
CA LEU A 158 -1.49 -4.77 -7.96
C LEU A 158 -2.43 -3.57 -7.72
N LEU A 159 -2.88 -2.91 -8.80
CA LEU A 159 -3.78 -1.76 -8.67
C LEU A 159 -5.11 -2.14 -8.01
N TYR A 160 -5.62 -3.35 -8.28
CA TYR A 160 -6.82 -3.87 -7.63
C TYR A 160 -6.62 -4.07 -6.12
N CYS A 161 -5.44 -4.51 -5.66
CA CYS A 161 -5.15 -4.63 -4.23
C CYS A 161 -5.29 -3.30 -3.49
N ALA A 162 -5.09 -2.17 -4.16
CA ALA A 162 -5.19 -0.85 -3.55
C ALA A 162 -6.62 -0.48 -3.10
N LEU A 163 -7.64 -1.22 -3.57
CA LEU A 163 -9.03 -1.09 -3.12
C LEU A 163 -9.24 -1.60 -1.70
N PHE A 164 -8.36 -2.45 -1.19
CA PHE A 164 -8.46 -2.95 0.17
C PHE A 164 -8.04 -1.87 1.18
N PRO A 165 -8.50 -1.95 2.44
CA PRO A 165 -8.04 -1.05 3.48
C PRO A 165 -6.52 -1.15 3.69
N GLU A 166 -5.95 -0.07 4.22
CA GLU A 166 -4.55 -0.02 4.66
C GLU A 166 -4.23 -1.16 5.61
N ASP A 167 -3.12 -1.85 5.33
CA ASP A 167 -2.61 -3.01 6.06
C ASP A 167 -3.64 -4.16 6.29
N ASP A 168 -4.71 -4.21 5.49
CA ASP A 168 -5.68 -5.31 5.57
C ASP A 168 -5.02 -6.62 5.14
N ARG A 169 -5.20 -7.65 5.95
CA ARG A 169 -4.68 -8.99 5.65
C ARG A 169 -5.67 -9.69 4.74
N ILE A 170 -5.28 -9.85 3.48
CA ILE A 170 -6.10 -10.41 2.42
C ILE A 170 -5.71 -11.89 2.24
N PRO A 171 -6.61 -12.85 2.48
CA PRO A 171 -6.37 -14.25 2.14
C PRO A 171 -6.08 -14.38 0.64
N LYS A 172 -5.00 -15.09 0.27
CA LYS A 172 -4.56 -15.22 -1.12
C LYS A 172 -5.68 -15.77 -2.03
N GLU A 173 -6.33 -16.85 -1.62
CA GLU A 173 -7.46 -17.47 -2.36
C GLU A 173 -8.58 -16.47 -2.64
N LYS A 174 -8.92 -15.63 -1.65
CA LYS A 174 -9.98 -14.62 -1.79
C LYS A 174 -9.58 -13.52 -2.76
N LEU A 175 -8.33 -13.06 -2.70
CA LEU A 175 -7.81 -12.05 -3.62
C LEU A 175 -7.83 -12.56 -5.06
N ILE A 176 -7.38 -13.79 -5.27
CA ILE A 176 -7.36 -14.45 -6.57
C ILE A 176 -8.77 -14.59 -7.13
N GLY A 177 -9.73 -15.07 -6.31
CA GLY A 177 -11.13 -15.15 -6.72
C GLY A 177 -11.70 -13.80 -7.16
N LEU A 178 -11.33 -12.70 -6.50
CA LEU A 178 -11.75 -11.35 -6.92
C LEU A 178 -11.12 -10.94 -8.23
N TRP A 179 -9.83 -11.24 -8.48
CA TRP A 179 -9.20 -10.96 -9.76
C TRP A 179 -9.81 -11.75 -10.92
N ILE A 180 -10.28 -12.98 -10.66
CA ILE A 180 -11.01 -13.79 -11.64
C ILE A 180 -12.40 -13.19 -11.91
N CYS A 181 -13.16 -12.84 -10.86
CA CYS A 181 -14.47 -12.20 -11.00
C CYS A 181 -14.41 -10.86 -11.74
N GLU A 182 -13.33 -10.10 -11.52
CA GLU A 182 -13.07 -8.82 -12.20
C GLU A 182 -12.64 -9.02 -13.67
N GLY A 183 -12.35 -10.26 -14.09
CA GLY A 183 -11.85 -10.56 -15.44
C GLY A 183 -10.41 -10.12 -15.67
N ILE A 184 -9.65 -9.78 -14.62
CA ILE A 184 -8.21 -9.48 -14.72
C ILE A 184 -7.44 -10.78 -15.03
N ILE A 185 -7.84 -11.87 -14.38
CA ILE A 185 -7.37 -13.22 -14.68
C ILE A 185 -8.48 -13.94 -15.43
N ASP A 186 -8.17 -14.46 -16.62
CA ASP A 186 -9.13 -15.22 -17.41
C ASP A 186 -9.42 -16.58 -16.76
N GLY A 187 -10.68 -16.77 -16.36
CA GLY A 187 -11.19 -18.02 -15.80
C GLY A 187 -11.73 -19.00 -16.85
N SER A 188 -11.84 -18.60 -18.12
CA SER A 188 -12.52 -19.36 -19.18
C SER A 188 -11.84 -20.69 -19.51
N GLU A 189 -10.53 -20.78 -19.33
CA GLU A 189 -9.74 -22.00 -19.54
C GLU A 189 -9.76 -22.99 -18.36
N GLY A 190 -10.47 -22.65 -17.28
CA GLY A 190 -10.64 -23.48 -16.08
C GLY A 190 -10.20 -22.79 -14.78
N ILE A 191 -11.00 -22.94 -13.73
CA ILE A 191 -10.78 -22.26 -12.45
C ILE A 191 -9.42 -22.58 -11.81
N GLU A 192 -8.98 -23.84 -11.87
CA GLU A 192 -7.71 -24.28 -11.30
C GLU A 192 -6.50 -23.62 -11.99
N LYS A 193 -6.57 -23.44 -13.32
CA LYS A 193 -5.50 -22.73 -14.06
C LYS A 193 -5.46 -21.25 -13.68
N ALA A 194 -6.62 -20.61 -13.57
CA ALA A 194 -6.73 -19.22 -13.16
C ALA A 194 -6.22 -19.02 -11.72
N GLU A 195 -6.51 -19.97 -10.82
CA GLU A 195 -5.99 -19.97 -9.45
C GLU A 195 -4.48 -20.08 -9.41
N ASN A 196 -3.90 -21.05 -10.13
CA ASN A 196 -2.45 -21.21 -10.26
C ASN A 196 -1.78 -19.93 -10.81
N LYS A 197 -2.40 -19.29 -11.81
CA LYS A 197 -1.92 -18.01 -12.34
C LYS A 197 -1.98 -16.90 -11.28
N GLY A 198 -3.05 -16.86 -10.49
CA GLY A 198 -3.18 -15.93 -9.37
C GLY A 198 -2.06 -16.07 -8.34
N TYR A 199 -1.69 -17.30 -7.96
CA TYR A 199 -0.57 -17.55 -7.07
C TYR A 199 0.78 -17.14 -7.67
N GLU A 200 1.00 -17.37 -8.97
CA GLU A 200 2.19 -16.89 -9.68
C GLU A 200 2.30 -15.35 -9.61
N ILE A 201 1.20 -14.65 -9.89
CA ILE A 201 1.12 -13.18 -9.83
C ILE A 201 1.41 -12.69 -8.41
N ILE A 202 0.79 -13.28 -7.38
CA ILE A 202 1.08 -12.94 -5.97
C ILE A 202 2.56 -13.10 -5.68
N GLY A 203 3.15 -14.23 -6.07
CA GLY A 203 4.57 -14.49 -5.88
C GLY A 203 5.46 -13.43 -6.54
N SER A 204 5.09 -12.96 -7.74
CA SER A 204 5.82 -11.89 -8.43
C SER A 204 5.71 -10.55 -7.69
N LEU A 205 4.53 -10.18 -7.22
CA LEU A 205 4.32 -8.95 -6.45
C LEU A 205 5.05 -8.97 -5.10
N VAL A 206 5.09 -10.14 -4.44
CA VAL A 206 5.83 -10.35 -3.19
C VAL A 206 7.34 -10.24 -3.42
N ARG A 207 7.88 -10.88 -4.46
CA ARG A 207 9.30 -10.75 -4.81
C ARG A 207 9.69 -9.32 -5.14
N ALA A 208 8.79 -8.55 -5.77
CA ALA A 208 9.00 -7.12 -6.02
C ALA A 208 8.85 -6.24 -4.77
N SER A 209 8.56 -6.80 -3.59
CA SER A 209 8.25 -6.08 -2.34
C SER A 209 7.08 -5.09 -2.46
N LEU A 210 6.16 -5.31 -3.42
CA LEU A 210 4.96 -4.51 -3.61
C LEU A 210 3.75 -5.11 -2.86
N LEU A 211 3.84 -6.37 -2.46
CA LEU A 211 2.99 -7.03 -1.48
C LEU A 211 3.84 -7.71 -0.42
N MET A 212 3.31 -7.82 0.80
CA MET A 212 3.99 -8.44 1.93
C MET A 212 3.26 -9.72 2.33
N GLU A 213 3.98 -10.83 2.46
CA GLU A 213 3.41 -12.08 2.96
C GLU A 213 3.30 -12.07 4.48
N VAL A 214 2.17 -12.57 4.98
CA VAL A 214 1.95 -12.77 6.40
C VAL A 214 1.17 -14.06 6.63
N GLY A 215 1.70 -14.91 7.51
CA GLY A 215 0.97 -16.07 8.01
C GLY A 215 -0.05 -15.63 9.07
N TRP A 216 -1.31 -16.00 8.89
CA TRP A 216 -2.34 -15.79 9.92
C TRP A 216 -3.03 -17.12 10.24
N TYR A 217 -2.67 -17.69 11.39
CA TYR A 217 -3.07 -19.05 11.80
C TYR A 217 -2.68 -20.12 10.76
N ARG A 218 -3.65 -20.57 9.96
CA ARG A 218 -3.52 -21.58 8.90
C ARG A 218 -3.80 -21.01 7.51
N THR A 219 -3.92 -19.70 7.40
CA THR A 219 -4.24 -19.03 6.13
C THR A 219 -3.05 -18.20 5.69
N GLU A 220 -2.65 -18.39 4.44
CA GLU A 220 -1.67 -17.54 3.79
C GLU A 220 -2.36 -16.24 3.37
N CYS A 221 -1.86 -15.12 3.89
CA CYS A 221 -2.36 -13.80 3.56
C CYS A 221 -1.26 -12.95 2.95
N VAL A 222 -1.68 -11.94 2.21
CA VAL A 222 -0.86 -10.82 1.79
C VAL A 222 -1.47 -9.51 2.28
N TYR A 223 -0.66 -8.48 2.43
CA TYR A 223 -1.12 -7.12 2.61
C TYR A 223 -0.28 -6.16 1.78
N MET A 224 -0.81 -4.96 1.54
CA MET A 224 -0.12 -3.90 0.83
C MET A 224 0.23 -2.80 1.83
N HIS A 225 1.51 -2.43 1.88
CA HIS A 225 1.98 -1.32 2.70
C HIS A 225 1.27 -0.04 2.27
N ASP A 226 0.85 0.78 3.22
CA ASP A 226 0.04 1.98 2.98
C ASP A 226 0.63 2.95 1.92
N VAL A 227 1.93 3.24 1.95
CA VAL A 227 2.60 4.08 0.93
C VAL A 227 2.60 3.42 -0.46
N VAL A 228 2.77 2.10 -0.55
CA VAL A 228 2.66 1.37 -1.83
C VAL A 228 1.21 1.43 -2.35
N ARG A 229 0.24 1.32 -1.43
CA ARG A 229 -1.17 1.47 -1.75
C ARG A 229 -1.50 2.88 -2.25
N GLU A 230 -1.00 3.93 -1.61
CA GLU A 230 -1.18 5.30 -2.08
C GLU A 230 -0.57 5.51 -3.47
N MET A 231 0.63 4.98 -3.71
CA MET A 231 1.25 4.98 -5.05
C MET A 231 0.38 4.23 -6.07
N ALA A 232 -0.17 3.06 -5.70
CA ALA A 232 -1.04 2.30 -6.60
C ALA A 232 -2.34 3.07 -6.93
N LEU A 233 -2.96 3.74 -5.95
CA LEU A 233 -4.11 4.60 -6.20
C LEU A 233 -3.75 5.81 -7.07
N TRP A 234 -2.58 6.41 -6.85
CA TRP A 234 -2.07 7.49 -7.68
C TRP A 234 -1.92 7.05 -9.14
N ILE A 235 -1.35 5.86 -9.39
CA ILE A 235 -1.23 5.28 -10.74
C ILE A 235 -2.60 4.95 -11.33
N ALA A 236 -3.47 4.29 -10.56
CA ALA A 236 -4.80 3.86 -11.01
C ALA A 236 -5.71 5.03 -11.41
N THR A 237 -5.47 6.22 -10.84
CA THR A 237 -6.21 7.45 -11.10
C THR A 237 -5.50 8.36 -12.12
N ASP A 238 -4.75 7.78 -13.06
CA ASP A 238 -4.02 8.51 -14.10
C ASP A 238 -3.08 9.56 -13.49
N LEU A 239 -2.17 9.08 -12.63
CA LEU A 239 -1.23 9.91 -11.88
C LEU A 239 -1.92 11.02 -11.05
N GLY A 240 -3.10 10.69 -10.51
CA GLY A 240 -3.90 11.56 -9.66
C GLY A 240 -4.73 12.60 -10.41
N ILE A 241 -4.86 12.50 -11.73
CA ILE A 241 -5.71 13.37 -12.55
C ILE A 241 -7.18 12.96 -12.40
N GLN A 242 -7.48 11.66 -12.44
CA GLN A 242 -8.84 11.10 -12.42
C GLN A 242 -9.19 10.51 -11.04
N LYS A 243 -9.08 11.31 -9.98
CA LYS A 243 -9.28 10.83 -8.59
C LYS A 243 -10.66 10.22 -8.34
N GLU A 244 -11.69 10.69 -9.04
CA GLU A 244 -13.05 10.20 -8.87
C GLU A 244 -13.29 8.83 -9.52
N ALA A 245 -12.42 8.39 -10.42
CA ALA A 245 -12.53 7.07 -11.04
C ALA A 245 -12.36 5.93 -10.01
N PHE A 246 -11.66 6.18 -8.90
CA PHE A 246 -11.43 5.24 -7.81
C PHE A 246 -11.78 5.87 -6.46
N ILE A 247 -12.93 5.49 -5.90
CA ILE A 247 -13.38 5.98 -4.59
C ILE A 247 -13.06 4.92 -3.54
N VAL A 248 -11.93 5.06 -2.86
CA VAL A 248 -11.50 4.15 -1.81
C VAL A 248 -11.60 4.84 -0.44
N ARG A 249 -12.68 4.54 0.28
CA ARG A 249 -12.97 5.05 1.63
C ARG A 249 -13.14 3.88 2.60
N ALA A 250 -12.19 2.95 2.60
CA ALA A 250 -12.24 1.77 3.46
C ALA A 250 -11.72 2.06 4.88
N SER A 251 -12.36 1.49 5.90
CA SER A 251 -11.98 1.63 7.32
C SER A 251 -11.98 3.07 7.90
N VAL A 252 -12.66 4.03 7.26
CA VAL A 252 -12.67 5.44 7.72
C VAL A 252 -13.85 5.78 8.64
N GLY A 253 -14.69 4.80 8.98
CA GLY A 253 -15.80 4.96 9.93
C GLY A 253 -17.05 5.63 9.34
N LEU A 254 -17.29 5.50 8.04
CA LEU A 254 -18.48 6.07 7.40
C LEU A 254 -19.76 5.43 7.95
N HIS A 255 -20.78 6.25 8.17
CA HIS A 255 -22.13 5.82 8.53
C HIS A 255 -23.11 5.88 7.35
N GLU A 256 -22.77 6.66 6.32
CA GLU A 256 -23.56 6.88 5.11
C GLU A 256 -22.65 6.79 3.88
N MET A 257 -23.25 6.71 2.70
CA MET A 257 -22.50 6.73 1.45
C MET A 257 -21.73 8.06 1.31
N PRO A 258 -20.50 8.03 0.79
CA PRO A 258 -19.80 9.28 0.49
C PRO A 258 -20.56 10.04 -0.60
N LYS A 259 -20.47 11.37 -0.56
CA LYS A 259 -20.93 12.20 -1.68
C LYS A 259 -20.04 11.93 -2.89
N VAL A 260 -20.68 11.69 -4.03
CA VAL A 260 -20.04 11.47 -5.33
C VAL A 260 -20.62 12.54 -6.27
N GLU A 261 -19.75 13.31 -6.90
CA GLU A 261 -20.16 14.41 -7.79
C GLU A 261 -20.69 13.87 -9.11
N ASP A 262 -19.93 12.99 -9.76
CA ASP A 262 -20.32 12.29 -10.98
C ASP A 262 -20.14 10.78 -10.83
N TRP A 263 -21.24 10.04 -10.81
CA TRP A 263 -21.22 8.57 -10.71
C TRP A 263 -20.81 7.90 -12.03
N ASN A 264 -20.90 8.59 -13.16
CA ASN A 264 -20.58 8.02 -14.46
C ASN A 264 -19.07 7.91 -14.69
N VAL A 265 -18.23 8.61 -13.91
CA VAL A 265 -16.78 8.46 -14.01
C VAL A 265 -16.22 7.41 -13.03
N VAL A 266 -17.02 6.96 -12.05
CA VAL A 266 -16.57 6.03 -11.01
C VAL A 266 -16.46 4.63 -11.59
N ARG A 267 -15.24 4.10 -11.68
CA ARG A 267 -15.00 2.73 -12.13
C ARG A 267 -14.95 1.74 -11.00
N ARG A 268 -14.32 2.13 -9.88
CA ARG A 268 -14.16 1.25 -8.72
C ARG A 268 -14.43 1.99 -7.42
N MET A 269 -15.21 1.37 -6.56
CA MET A 269 -15.54 1.92 -5.25
C MET A 269 -15.30 0.86 -4.16
N SER A 270 -14.60 1.25 -3.10
CA SER A 270 -14.41 0.43 -1.91
C SER A 270 -14.79 1.20 -0.66
N LEU A 271 -15.81 0.69 0.02
CA LEU A 271 -16.35 1.21 1.28
C LEU A 271 -16.27 0.14 2.38
N MET A 272 -15.30 -0.77 2.26
CA MET A 272 -15.10 -1.86 3.19
C MET A 272 -14.89 -1.35 4.63
N ASN A 273 -15.26 -2.18 5.61
CA ASN A 273 -15.05 -1.92 7.04
C ASN A 273 -15.66 -0.60 7.57
N ASN A 274 -16.74 -0.13 6.96
CA ASN A 274 -17.51 1.02 7.45
C ASN A 274 -18.76 0.57 8.24
N LYS A 275 -19.57 1.53 8.71
CA LYS A 275 -20.82 1.33 9.45
C LYS A 275 -22.03 1.80 8.63
N ILE A 276 -22.00 1.58 7.32
CA ILE A 276 -23.05 1.98 6.38
C ILE A 276 -24.19 0.96 6.47
N HIS A 277 -25.32 1.37 7.04
CA HIS A 277 -26.47 0.48 7.23
C HIS A 277 -27.40 0.40 6.02
N HIS A 278 -27.45 1.45 5.21
CA HIS A 278 -28.39 1.58 4.10
C HIS A 278 -27.69 2.06 2.83
N LEU A 279 -27.88 1.32 1.74
CA LEU A 279 -27.57 1.81 0.39
C LEU A 279 -28.88 2.27 -0.25
N SER A 280 -29.07 3.59 -0.31
CA SER A 280 -30.26 4.22 -0.86
C SER A 280 -29.93 5.03 -2.11
N GLY A 281 -30.93 5.24 -2.95
CA GLY A 281 -30.78 5.98 -4.21
C GLY A 281 -30.82 5.07 -5.43
N SER A 282 -30.61 5.71 -6.58
CA SER A 282 -30.54 5.12 -7.91
C SER A 282 -29.49 5.89 -8.72
N PRO A 283 -28.21 5.85 -8.31
CA PRO A 283 -27.17 6.54 -9.06
C PRO A 283 -27.10 5.98 -10.48
N GLU A 284 -26.76 6.82 -11.46
CA GLU A 284 -26.40 6.36 -12.80
C GLU A 284 -24.90 6.05 -12.78
N CYS A 285 -24.53 4.76 -12.77
CA CYS A 285 -23.16 4.32 -12.54
C CYS A 285 -22.67 3.36 -13.62
N LEU A 286 -22.74 3.83 -14.87
CA LEU A 286 -22.50 3.05 -16.09
C LEU A 286 -21.08 2.46 -16.19
N GLU A 287 -20.10 3.13 -15.61
CA GLU A 287 -18.68 2.70 -15.66
C GLU A 287 -18.26 1.88 -14.44
N LEU A 288 -19.15 1.72 -13.43
CA LEU A 288 -18.82 1.04 -12.19
C LEU A 288 -18.68 -0.46 -12.43
N THR A 289 -17.47 -0.97 -12.27
CA THR A 289 -17.13 -2.39 -12.45
C THR A 289 -16.92 -3.11 -11.12
N THR A 290 -16.46 -2.38 -10.09
CA THR A 290 -16.22 -2.95 -8.75
C THR A 290 -16.89 -2.12 -7.66
N LEU A 291 -17.67 -2.78 -6.79
CA LEU A 291 -18.16 -2.22 -5.54
C LEU A 291 -17.84 -3.15 -4.35
N LEU A 292 -16.90 -2.75 -3.49
CA LEU A 292 -16.49 -3.52 -2.31
C LEU A 292 -17.16 -2.97 -1.04
N LEU A 293 -18.04 -3.77 -0.44
CA LEU A 293 -18.84 -3.41 0.75
C LEU A 293 -18.61 -4.36 1.94
N ARG A 294 -17.53 -5.12 1.92
CA ARG A 294 -17.23 -6.13 2.95
C ARG A 294 -17.23 -5.49 4.35
N ARG A 295 -17.91 -6.12 5.32
CA ARG A 295 -17.99 -5.66 6.73
C ARG A 295 -18.57 -4.24 6.89
N ALA A 296 -19.43 -3.78 5.99
CA ALA A 296 -20.07 -2.48 6.08
C ALA A 296 -21.27 -2.39 7.07
N ASN A 297 -21.66 -3.48 7.75
CA ASN A 297 -22.89 -3.59 8.57
C ASN A 297 -24.18 -3.25 7.82
N LEU A 298 -24.22 -3.58 6.52
CA LEU A 298 -25.37 -3.37 5.65
C LEU A 298 -26.60 -4.14 6.13
N ALA A 299 -27.69 -3.42 6.35
CA ALA A 299 -29.00 -3.97 6.72
C ALA A 299 -30.00 -3.92 5.56
N ASN A 300 -29.91 -2.90 4.69
CA ASN A 300 -30.81 -2.75 3.54
C ASN A 300 -30.08 -2.19 2.32
N ILE A 301 -30.37 -2.75 1.15
CA ILE A 301 -29.90 -2.28 -0.15
C ILE A 301 -31.12 -2.01 -1.01
N SER A 302 -31.26 -0.77 -1.49
CA SER A 302 -32.30 -0.36 -2.43
C SER A 302 -32.22 -1.20 -3.71
N SER A 303 -33.35 -1.74 -4.17
CA SER A 303 -33.43 -2.43 -5.47
C SER A 303 -33.06 -1.54 -6.64
N GLU A 304 -33.17 -0.22 -6.47
CA GLU A 304 -32.87 0.77 -7.49
C GLU A 304 -31.37 1.05 -7.62
N PHE A 305 -30.57 0.69 -6.60
CA PHE A 305 -29.17 1.09 -6.53
C PHE A 305 -28.34 0.50 -7.67
N PHE A 306 -28.66 -0.71 -8.11
CA PHE A 306 -27.95 -1.43 -9.16
C PHE A 306 -28.65 -1.40 -10.52
N LYS A 307 -29.70 -0.58 -10.70
CA LYS A 307 -30.47 -0.58 -11.96
C LYS A 307 -29.71 -0.07 -13.17
N SER A 308 -28.68 0.73 -12.94
CA SER A 308 -27.89 1.41 -13.97
C SER A 308 -26.50 0.79 -14.17
N MET A 309 -26.18 -0.30 -13.44
CA MET A 309 -24.96 -1.10 -13.65
C MET A 309 -25.16 -2.13 -14.76
#